data_AF-A0A6L7MW31-F1
#
_entry.id   AF-A0A6L7MW31-F1
#
_cell.length_a   1.000
_cell.length_b   1.000
_cell.length_c   1.000
_cell.angle_alpha   90.00
_cell.angle_beta   90.00
_cell.angle_gamma   90.00
#
_symmetry.space_group_name_H-M   'P 1'
#
loop_
_entity.id
_entity.type
_entity.pdbx_description
1 polymer ?
#
loop_
_entity_poly.entity_id
_entity_poly.type
_entity_poly.pdbx_seq_one_letter_code
_entity_poly.pdbx_strand_id
1 'polypeptide(L)'
;MTEAEIARALTPILKEVSERASVAGSFIDKEAYRIYLATVWANIVMDPSALGVDEDELESVHDLINLNAQQVLGEDDAIAGCFRFINSRTGELAMDKAKVSKTHRQLLLYFSSMILDPDGHRRWMEDVKERRRNPRRGT
;
A
#
# COMPACT_ATOMS: atom_id res chain seq x y z
N MET A 1 19.32 8.40 -5.82
CA MET A 1 19.54 7.35 -6.84
C MET A 1 19.08 7.84 -8.21
N THR A 2 19.56 7.24 -9.30
CA THR A 2 18.97 7.43 -10.64
C THR A 2 17.74 6.54 -10.80
N GLU A 3 16.79 6.92 -11.66
CA GLU A 3 15.57 6.14 -11.94
C GLU A 3 15.89 4.67 -12.33
N ALA A 4 16.96 4.47 -13.11
CA ALA A 4 17.41 3.13 -13.51
C ALA A 4 17.93 2.28 -12.35
N GLU A 5 18.52 2.89 -11.33
CA GLU A 5 18.96 2.21 -10.11
C GLU A 5 17.76 1.87 -9.23
N ILE A 6 16.78 2.76 -9.11
CA ILE A 6 15.52 2.52 -8.39
C ILE A 6 14.77 1.35 -9.04
N ALA A 7 14.63 1.36 -10.36
CA ALA A 7 13.98 0.27 -11.11
C ALA A 7 14.68 -1.08 -10.87
N ARG A 8 16.02 -1.08 -10.80
CA ARG A 8 16.80 -2.30 -10.52
C ARG A 8 16.57 -2.81 -9.10
N ALA A 9 16.44 -1.93 -8.12
CA ALA A 9 16.14 -2.29 -6.74
C ALA A 9 14.70 -2.81 -6.58
N LEU A 10 13.73 -2.22 -7.29
CA LEU A 10 12.32 -2.62 -7.26
C LEU A 10 12.05 -3.94 -7.98
N THR A 11 12.75 -4.23 -9.08
CA THR A 11 12.52 -5.41 -9.91
C THR A 11 12.39 -6.72 -9.12
N PRO A 12 13.35 -7.09 -8.23
CA PRO A 12 13.22 -8.33 -7.45
C PRO A 12 12.01 -8.31 -6.49
N ILE A 13 11.68 -7.15 -5.90
CA ILE A 13 10.55 -6.99 -4.97
C ILE A 13 9.22 -7.21 -5.70
N LEU A 14 9.06 -6.58 -6.86
CA LEU A 14 7.83 -6.69 -7.68
C LEU A 14 7.68 -8.07 -8.32
N LYS A 15 8.80 -8.73 -8.63
CA LYS A 15 8.79 -10.14 -9.04
C LYS A 15 8.26 -11.02 -7.92
N GLU A 16 8.74 -10.84 -6.69
CA GLU A 16 8.26 -11.60 -5.53
C GLU A 16 6.77 -11.36 -5.25
N VAL A 17 6.27 -10.13 -5.40
CA VAL A 17 4.83 -9.82 -5.32
C VAL A 17 4.03 -10.67 -6.31
N SER A 18 4.49 -10.73 -7.56
CA SER A 18 3.84 -11.49 -8.63
C SER A 18 3.88 -13.00 -8.37
N GLU A 19 5.03 -13.52 -7.91
CA GLU A 19 5.21 -14.93 -7.56
C GLU A 19 4.31 -15.36 -6.40
N ARG A 20 4.22 -14.54 -5.34
CA ARG A 20 3.35 -14.81 -4.19
C ARG A 20 1.87 -14.74 -4.53
N ALA A 21 1.50 -13.91 -5.51
CA ALA A 21 0.14 -13.81 -6.01
C ALA A 21 -0.20 -14.87 -7.07
N SER A 22 0.76 -15.72 -7.48
CA SER A 22 0.55 -16.70 -8.54
C SER A 22 -0.21 -17.94 -8.04
N VAL A 23 -1.14 -18.42 -8.86
CA VAL A 23 -1.95 -19.62 -8.68
C VAL A 23 -1.75 -20.52 -9.91
N ALA A 24 -1.65 -21.83 -9.68
CA ALA A 24 -1.55 -22.84 -10.74
C ALA A 24 -0.47 -22.56 -11.81
N GLY A 25 0.69 -22.05 -11.39
CA GLY A 25 1.91 -21.97 -12.21
C GLY A 25 2.04 -20.76 -13.15
N SER A 26 0.96 -20.02 -13.44
CA SER A 26 1.05 -18.81 -14.29
C SER A 26 -0.10 -17.80 -14.16
N PHE A 27 -1.17 -18.09 -13.43
CA PHE A 27 -2.28 -17.14 -13.25
C PHE A 27 -2.06 -16.28 -12.01
N ILE A 28 -2.12 -14.96 -12.16
CA ILE A 28 -2.00 -14.04 -11.02
C ILE A 28 -3.39 -13.82 -10.39
N ASP A 29 -3.53 -14.14 -9.11
CA ASP A 29 -4.65 -13.71 -8.28
C ASP A 29 -4.53 -12.20 -8.04
N LYS A 30 -5.40 -11.44 -8.71
CA LYS A 30 -5.39 -9.97 -8.63
C LYS A 30 -5.82 -9.43 -7.26
N GLU A 31 -6.55 -10.20 -6.44
CA GLU A 31 -6.89 -9.77 -5.07
C GLU A 31 -5.65 -9.87 -4.18
N ALA A 32 -4.95 -11.01 -4.24
CA ALA A 32 -3.70 -11.22 -3.52
C ALA A 32 -2.61 -10.23 -3.96
N TYR A 33 -2.48 -10.00 -5.28
CA TYR A 33 -1.54 -9.04 -5.84
C TYR A 33 -1.76 -7.62 -5.30
N ARG A 34 -3.01 -7.15 -5.25
CA ARG A 34 -3.34 -5.82 -4.70
C ARG A 34 -2.95 -5.68 -3.22
N ILE A 35 -3.18 -6.72 -2.42
CA ILE A 35 -2.78 -6.73 -1.01
C ILE A 35 -1.26 -6.65 -0.87
N TYR A 36 -0.51 -7.48 -1.60
CA TYR A 36 0.96 -7.48 -1.54
C TYR A 36 1.58 -6.19 -2.07
N LEU A 37 1.05 -5.64 -3.16
CA LEU A 37 1.54 -4.37 -3.71
C LEU A 37 1.33 -3.21 -2.73
N ALA A 38 0.14 -3.11 -2.13
CA ALA A 38 -0.14 -2.10 -1.11
C ALA A 38 0.76 -2.27 0.13
N THR A 39 1.09 -3.52 0.49
CA THR A 39 2.02 -3.83 1.57
C THR A 39 3.42 -3.31 1.26
N VAL A 40 3.91 -3.58 0.05
CA VAL A 40 5.22 -3.10 -0.42
C VAL A 40 5.27 -1.58 -0.40
N TRP A 41 4.25 -0.91 -0.96
CA TRP A 41 4.19 0.55 -0.96
C TRP A 41 4.17 1.13 0.46
N ALA A 42 3.34 0.59 1.36
CA ALA A 42 3.29 1.04 2.74
C ALA A 42 4.65 0.89 3.45
N ASN A 43 5.35 -0.21 3.23
CA ASN A 43 6.68 -0.42 3.82
C ASN A 43 7.73 0.55 3.27
N ILE A 44 7.74 0.79 1.96
CA ILE A 44 8.66 1.75 1.33
C ILE A 44 8.42 3.17 1.86
N VAL A 45 7.16 3.61 1.98
CA VAL A 45 6.86 4.94 2.51
C VAL A 45 7.23 5.07 3.99
N MET A 46 7.13 3.98 4.77
CA MET A 46 7.54 3.98 6.18
C MET A 46 9.05 3.97 6.37
N ASP A 47 9.80 3.30 5.49
CA ASP A 47 11.25 3.22 5.53
C ASP A 47 11.85 3.23 4.11
N PRO A 48 12.00 4.41 3.50
CA PRO A 48 12.56 4.54 2.15
C PRO A 48 14.00 4.02 2.08
N SER A 49 14.74 4.14 3.18
CA SER A 49 16.14 3.71 3.29
C SER A 49 16.31 2.20 3.11
N ALA A 50 15.28 1.40 3.38
CA ALA A 50 15.28 -0.04 3.11
C ALA A 50 15.42 -0.38 1.61
N LEU A 51 15.02 0.54 0.72
CA LEU A 51 15.22 0.45 -0.72
C LEU A 51 16.50 1.20 -1.18
N GLY A 52 17.18 1.90 -0.27
CA GLY A 52 18.35 2.73 -0.55
C GLY A 52 18.01 4.10 -1.14
N VAL A 53 16.75 4.53 -1.06
CA VAL A 53 16.26 5.81 -1.60
C VAL A 53 15.96 6.80 -0.48
N ASP A 54 15.99 8.08 -0.81
CA ASP A 54 15.56 9.17 0.06
C ASP A 54 14.05 9.52 -0.14
N GLU A 55 13.48 10.32 0.76
CA GLU A 55 12.06 10.70 0.72
C GLU A 55 11.67 11.48 -0.54
N ASP A 56 12.57 12.30 -1.08
CA ASP A 56 12.37 13.07 -2.30
C ASP A 56 12.35 12.20 -3.57
N GLU A 57 12.77 10.94 -3.45
CA GLU A 57 12.74 9.96 -4.54
C GLU A 57 11.47 9.11 -4.56
N LEU A 58 10.59 9.22 -3.55
CA LEU A 58 9.38 8.41 -3.42
C LEU A 58 8.41 8.58 -4.59
N GLU A 59 8.39 9.74 -5.24
CA GLU A 59 7.59 9.96 -6.46
C GLU A 59 8.09 9.09 -7.62
N SER A 60 9.40 9.02 -7.84
CA SER A 60 10.00 8.12 -8.85
C SER A 60 9.71 6.65 -8.54
N VAL A 61 9.76 6.26 -7.26
CA VAL A 61 9.43 4.90 -6.81
C VAL A 61 7.96 4.58 -7.07
N HIS A 62 7.06 5.51 -6.73
CA HIS A 62 5.62 5.39 -6.97
C HIS A 62 5.30 5.15 -8.44
N ASP A 63 5.90 5.94 -9.34
CA ASP A 63 5.64 5.87 -10.77
C ASP A 63 6.14 4.55 -11.38
N LEU A 64 7.32 4.09 -10.98
CA LEU A 64 7.86 2.80 -11.41
C LEU A 64 7.01 1.61 -10.93
N ILE A 65 6.48 1.67 -9.70
CA ILE A 65 5.57 0.65 -9.18
C ILE A 65 4.26 0.64 -9.97
N ASN A 66 3.66 1.81 -10.24
CA ASN A 66 2.44 1.90 -11.04
C ASN A 66 2.64 1.36 -12.45
N LEU A 67 3.73 1.74 -13.12
CA LEU A 67 4.08 1.26 -14.46
C LEU A 67 4.21 -0.27 -14.50
N ASN A 68 4.84 -0.87 -13.50
CA ASN A 68 4.95 -2.33 -13.42
C ASN A 68 3.59 -2.99 -13.16
N ALA A 69 2.83 -2.46 -12.19
CA ALA A 69 1.55 -3.03 -11.79
C ALA A 69 0.48 -2.91 -12.87
N GLN A 70 0.57 -1.94 -13.78
CA GLN A 70 -0.28 -1.81 -14.95
C GLN A 70 -0.26 -3.08 -15.82
N GLN A 71 0.86 -3.79 -15.90
CA GLN A 71 0.99 -5.04 -16.66
C GLN A 71 0.14 -6.19 -16.10
N VAL A 72 -0.22 -6.11 -14.82
CA VAL A 72 -1.01 -7.13 -14.10
C VAL A 72 -2.47 -6.69 -13.90
N LEU A 73 -2.65 -5.45 -13.45
CA LEU A 73 -3.94 -4.89 -13.07
C LEU A 73 -4.67 -4.22 -14.24
N GLY A 74 -3.92 -3.67 -15.22
CA GLY A 74 -4.47 -2.92 -16.36
C GLY A 74 -4.95 -1.51 -16.02
N GLU A 75 -4.54 -0.97 -14.88
CA GLU A 75 -4.94 0.35 -14.36
C GLU A 75 -3.71 1.27 -14.29
N ASP A 76 -3.86 2.54 -14.70
CA ASP A 76 -2.75 3.53 -14.70
C ASP A 76 -2.36 3.99 -13.28
N ASP A 77 -3.33 4.03 -12.36
CA ASP A 77 -3.15 4.39 -10.96
C ASP A 77 -3.35 3.13 -10.08
N ALA A 78 -2.42 2.18 -10.25
CA ALA A 78 -2.48 0.88 -9.62
C ALA A 78 -2.35 0.96 -8.09
N ILE A 79 -1.49 1.82 -7.55
CA ILE A 79 -1.29 1.99 -6.10
C ILE A 79 -2.57 2.50 -5.44
N ALA A 80 -3.12 3.64 -5.87
CA ALA A 80 -4.34 4.12 -5.24
C ALA A 80 -5.54 3.21 -5.56
N GLY A 81 -5.54 2.52 -6.72
CA GLY A 81 -6.45 1.42 -7.01
C GLY A 81 -6.40 0.30 -5.97
N CYS A 82 -5.20 -0.10 -5.54
CA CYS A 82 -5.02 -1.09 -4.48
C CYS A 82 -5.60 -0.61 -3.14
N PHE A 83 -5.38 0.65 -2.76
CA PHE A 83 -5.95 1.19 -1.53
C PHE A 83 -7.47 1.39 -1.60
N ARG A 84 -8.02 1.76 -2.76
CA ARG A 84 -9.48 1.76 -3.00
C ARG A 84 -10.06 0.36 -2.82
N PHE A 85 -9.38 -0.65 -3.35
CA PHE A 85 -9.75 -2.05 -3.16
C PHE A 85 -9.70 -2.45 -1.68
N ILE A 86 -8.61 -2.17 -0.97
CA ILE A 86 -8.45 -2.46 0.47
C ILE A 86 -9.56 -1.82 1.30
N ASN A 87 -9.95 -0.59 0.98
CA ASN A 87 -11.01 0.14 1.66
C ASN A 87 -12.44 -0.26 1.23
N SER A 88 -12.59 -1.35 0.47
CA SER A 88 -13.88 -1.86 0.01
C SER A 88 -14.28 -3.15 0.74
N ARG A 89 -15.57 -3.50 0.67
CA ARG A 89 -16.07 -4.78 1.20
C ARG A 89 -15.38 -5.99 0.55
N THR A 90 -15.08 -5.92 -0.74
CA THR A 90 -14.37 -7.01 -1.44
C THR A 90 -12.93 -7.13 -0.93
N GLY A 91 -12.25 -6.01 -0.72
CA GLY A 91 -10.91 -6.01 -0.13
C GLY A 91 -10.88 -6.52 1.31
N GLU A 92 -11.90 -6.20 2.11
CA GLU A 92 -12.05 -6.73 3.46
C GLU A 92 -12.10 -8.27 3.46
N LEU A 93 -12.94 -8.86 2.60
CA LEU A 93 -13.07 -10.30 2.42
C LEU A 93 -11.79 -10.93 1.88
N ALA A 94 -11.11 -10.27 0.93
CA ALA A 94 -9.84 -10.74 0.39
C ALA A 94 -8.74 -10.78 1.47
N MET A 95 -8.66 -9.75 2.31
CA MET A 95 -7.73 -9.72 3.44
C MET A 95 -8.04 -10.80 4.48
N ASP A 96 -9.32 -11.15 4.68
CA ASP A 96 -9.72 -12.29 5.54
C ASP A 96 -9.25 -13.62 4.96
N LYS A 97 -9.51 -13.85 3.66
CA LYS A 97 -9.06 -15.07 2.94
C LYS A 97 -7.54 -15.21 2.99
N ALA A 98 -6.82 -14.11 2.79
CA ALA A 98 -5.36 -14.04 2.86
C ALA A 98 -4.80 -14.09 4.30
N LYS A 99 -5.67 -14.16 5.32
CA LYS A 99 -5.29 -14.20 6.75
C LYS A 99 -4.38 -13.05 7.15
N VAL A 100 -4.63 -11.85 6.60
CA VAL A 100 -3.90 -10.63 6.96
C VAL A 100 -4.10 -10.35 8.45
N SER A 101 -3.01 -10.20 9.19
CA SER A 101 -3.07 -9.95 10.63
C SER A 101 -3.79 -8.62 10.95
N LYS A 102 -4.35 -8.51 12.15
CA LYS A 102 -5.05 -7.28 12.59
C LYS A 102 -4.16 -6.04 12.47
N THR A 103 -2.91 -6.13 12.91
CA THR A 103 -1.95 -5.02 12.83
C THR A 103 -1.66 -4.63 11.38
N HIS A 104 -1.45 -5.61 10.50
CA HIS A 104 -1.20 -5.35 9.09
C HIS A 104 -2.42 -4.71 8.41
N ARG A 105 -3.64 -5.21 8.69
CA ARG A 105 -4.87 -4.60 8.19
C ARG A 105 -5.02 -3.15 8.63
N GLN A 106 -4.74 -2.85 9.91
CA GLN A 106 -4.79 -1.49 10.43
C GLN A 106 -3.81 -0.56 9.71
N LEU A 107 -2.61 -1.04 9.41
CA LEU A 107 -1.63 -0.30 8.63
C LEU A 107 -2.16 0.03 7.23
N LEU A 108 -2.68 -0.95 6.50
CA LEU A 108 -3.19 -0.76 5.15
C LEU A 108 -4.41 0.19 5.12
N LEU A 109 -5.31 0.09 6.10
CA LEU A 109 -6.45 1.01 6.24
C LEU A 109 -6.03 2.43 6.64
N TYR A 110 -4.99 2.57 7.46
CA TYR A 110 -4.40 3.86 7.78
C TYR A 110 -3.90 4.56 6.50
N PHE A 111 -3.10 3.86 5.68
CA PHE A 111 -2.66 4.39 4.39
C PHE A 111 -3.83 4.66 3.44
N SER A 112 -4.86 3.81 3.43
CA SER A 112 -6.07 4.05 2.64
C SER A 112 -6.72 5.39 3.00
N SER A 113 -6.83 5.71 4.28
CA SER A 113 -7.41 7.00 4.71
C SER A 113 -6.56 8.19 4.26
N MET A 114 -5.22 8.07 4.35
CA MET A 114 -4.29 9.14 4.00
C MET A 114 -4.25 9.39 2.48
N ILE A 115 -4.30 8.33 1.67
CA ILE A 115 -4.19 8.41 0.20
C ILE A 115 -5.54 8.80 -0.43
N LEU A 116 -6.65 8.27 0.07
CA LEU A 116 -7.97 8.43 -0.56
C LEU A 116 -8.77 9.63 -0.05
N ASP A 117 -8.55 10.05 1.20
CA ASP A 117 -9.21 11.22 1.80
C ASP A 117 -8.23 11.98 2.73
N PRO A 118 -7.23 12.70 2.17
CA PRO A 118 -6.25 13.43 2.97
C PRO A 118 -6.88 14.44 3.94
N ASP A 119 -7.99 15.08 3.54
CA ASP A 119 -8.71 16.06 4.36
C ASP A 119 -9.45 15.41 5.54
N GLY A 120 -10.14 14.30 5.30
CA GLY A 120 -10.72 13.48 6.36
C GLY A 120 -9.66 12.93 7.30
N HIS A 121 -8.54 12.46 6.77
CA HIS A 121 -7.42 11.97 7.57
C HIS A 121 -6.84 13.05 8.48
N ARG A 122 -6.63 14.28 7.97
CA ARG A 122 -6.15 15.41 8.78
C ARG A 122 -7.08 15.73 9.95
N ARG A 123 -8.39 15.82 9.69
CA ARG A 123 -9.40 16.07 10.74
C ARG A 123 -9.42 14.95 11.78
N TRP A 124 -9.38 13.69 11.34
CA TRP A 124 -9.32 12.55 12.25
C TRP A 124 -8.06 12.58 13.15
N MET A 125 -6.91 12.97 12.59
CA MET A 125 -5.66 13.11 13.35
C MET A 125 -5.74 14.24 14.39
N GLU A 126 -6.42 15.34 14.08
CA GLU A 126 -6.69 16.43 15.04
C GLU A 126 -7.59 15.96 16.19
N ASP A 127 -8.68 15.25 15.89
CA ASP A 127 -9.57 14.67 16.89
C ASP A 127 -8.84 13.67 17.80
N VAL A 128 -7.98 12.82 17.24
CA VAL A 128 -7.16 11.87 18.01
C VAL A 128 -6.20 12.59 18.94
N LYS A 129 -5.53 13.66 18.45
CA LYS A 129 -4.67 14.51 19.28
C LYS A 129 -5.46 15.17 20.42
N GLU A 130 -6.66 15.67 20.15
CA GLU A 130 -7.50 16.31 21.18
C GLU A 130 -7.98 15.32 22.24
N ARG A 131 -8.41 14.12 21.84
CA ARG A 131 -8.82 13.04 22.78
C ARG A 131 -7.66 12.58 23.66
N ARG A 132 -6.45 12.48 23.11
CA ARG A 132 -5.22 12.16 23.89
C ARG A 132 -4.88 13.28 24.88
N ARG A 133 -5.12 14.54 24.50
CA ARG A 133 -4.92 15.71 25.37
C ARG A 133 -5.96 15.81 26.48
N ASN A 134 -7.19 15.35 26.24
CA ASN A 134 -8.28 15.45 27.22
C ASN A 134 -9.08 14.13 27.35
N PRO A 135 -8.55 13.13 28.07
CA PRO A 135 -9.15 11.79 28.17
C PRO A 135 -10.49 11.75 28.92
N ARG A 136 -10.94 12.85 29.54
CA ARG A 136 -12.15 12.92 30.38
C ARG A 136 -13.46 13.26 29.64
N ARG A 137 -13.46 13.39 28.32
CA ARG A 137 -14.67 13.70 27.53
C ARG A 137 -15.41 12.48 26.96
N GLY A 138 -14.99 11.26 27.32
CA GLY A 138 -15.61 10.02 26.85
C GLY A 138 -16.27 9.23 27.98
N THR A 139 -17.37 9.75 28.52
CA THR A 139 -18.41 8.99 29.25
C THR A 139 -19.76 9.62 28.95
#